data_AF-R9KU41-F1
#
_entry.id   AF-R9KU41-F1
#
_cell.length_a   1.000
_cell.length_b   1.000
_cell.length_c   1.000
_cell.angle_alpha   90.00
_cell.angle_beta   90.00
_cell.angle_gamma   90.00
#
_symmetry.space_group_name_H-M   'P 1'
#
loop_
_entity.id
_entity.type
_entity.pdbx_description
1 polymer ?
#
loop_
_entity_poly.entity_id
_entity_poly.type
_entity_poly.pdbx_seq_one_letter_code
_entity_poly.pdbx_strand_id
1 'polypeptide(L)'
;MASMGDMGREGAAARRAPAPVVGEGRPCALAASVKRREAWAFLGHRGQPVDDRLAARLEEAAALCERELAPRGIFRVFPVRPGAGGVVVTGTSLVLPGESIARHLRGCEYAALMAVTLGPSSEMVLRREAAVSATGGMLADACASSLVEQAAGVLNEFVDEAAARRGCAPTWRFSPGYGDLPLNVQGSFLEALDAGRALGIALTAANMLVPSKSITAIVGFRDPDLRGE
;
A
#
# COMPACT_ATOMS: atom_id res chain seq x y z
N MET A 1 32.01 40.40 34.59
CA MET A 1 32.09 39.08 35.26
C MET A 1 30.73 38.41 35.17
N ALA A 2 30.75 37.12 34.85
CA ALA A 2 29.68 36.29 34.29
C ALA A 2 28.33 36.27 35.03
N SER A 3 27.25 36.11 34.26
CA SER A 3 26.30 35.00 34.47
C SER A 3 25.41 34.86 33.23
N MET A 4 25.87 34.02 32.29
CA MET A 4 24.98 33.27 31.38
C MET A 4 24.38 32.15 32.21
N GLY A 5 23.06 32.11 32.31
CA GLY A 5 22.34 31.07 33.04
C GLY A 5 20.94 30.89 32.46
N ASP A 6 20.82 29.82 31.67
CA ASP A 6 19.61 29.03 31.52
C ASP A 6 18.41 29.67 30.80
N MET A 7 18.46 29.69 29.46
CA MET A 7 17.24 29.67 28.65
C MET A 7 16.85 28.22 28.41
N GLY A 8 15.74 27.84 29.04
CA GLY A 8 15.18 26.51 29.10
C GLY A 8 15.11 25.81 27.75
N ARG A 9 15.66 24.59 27.74
CA ARG A 9 15.15 23.51 26.91
C ARG A 9 13.76 23.15 27.41
N GLU A 10 12.73 23.83 26.94
CA GLU A 10 11.37 23.31 27.06
C GLU A 10 11.18 22.18 26.03
N GLY A 11 10.97 20.99 26.57
CA GLY A 11 10.90 19.75 25.82
C GLY A 11 9.75 19.74 24.83
N ALA A 12 10.01 19.18 23.65
CA ALA A 12 8.99 18.62 22.79
C ALA A 12 8.24 17.57 23.63
N ALA A 13 7.09 17.95 24.18
CA ALA A 13 6.19 17.01 24.84
C ALA A 13 5.94 15.86 23.88
N ALA A 14 6.36 14.65 24.27
CA ALA A 14 6.11 13.44 23.50
C ALA A 14 4.59 13.32 23.32
N ARG A 15 4.09 13.74 22.14
CA ARG A 15 2.67 13.65 21.81
C ARG A 15 2.32 12.18 21.91
N ARG A 16 1.43 11.84 22.85
CA ARG A 16 0.97 10.48 23.04
C ARG A 16 0.33 10.02 21.73
N ALA A 17 0.80 8.91 21.18
CA ALA A 17 0.24 8.35 19.95
C ALA A 17 -1.29 8.15 20.13
N PRO A 18 -2.10 8.53 19.12
CA PRO A 18 -3.55 8.36 19.20
C PRO A 18 -3.93 6.88 19.25
N ALA A 19 -5.18 6.60 19.65
CA ALA A 19 -5.69 5.24 19.63
C ALA A 19 -5.66 4.67 18.20
N PRO A 20 -5.22 3.40 18.01
CA PRO A 20 -5.16 2.78 16.69
C PRO A 20 -6.51 2.78 15.98
N VAL A 21 -6.50 2.99 14.67
CA VAL A 21 -7.70 2.81 13.81
C VAL A 21 -7.77 1.38 13.26
N VAL A 22 -8.86 1.06 12.58
CA VAL A 22 -9.03 -0.24 11.89
C VAL A 22 -7.87 -0.47 10.94
N GLY A 23 -7.24 -1.64 10.99
CA GLY A 23 -6.10 -1.99 10.13
C GLY A 23 -4.73 -1.58 10.68
N GLU A 24 -4.66 -0.71 11.71
CA GLU A 24 -3.39 -0.27 12.30
C GLU A 24 -2.83 -1.36 13.23
N GLY A 25 -1.79 -2.06 12.77
CA GLY A 25 -1.11 -3.12 13.51
C GLY A 25 -1.87 -4.44 13.61
N ARG A 26 -3.08 -4.53 13.05
CA ARG A 26 -3.87 -5.77 12.98
C ARG A 26 -4.53 -5.90 11.61
N PRO A 27 -4.51 -7.09 10.99
CA PRO A 27 -5.10 -7.26 9.68
C PRO A 27 -6.63 -7.13 9.74
N CYS A 28 -7.22 -6.46 8.75
CA CYS A 28 -8.66 -6.30 8.60
C CYS A 28 -9.13 -6.83 7.24
N ALA A 29 -10.44 -7.12 7.14
CA ALA A 29 -11.09 -7.38 5.87
C ALA A 29 -11.38 -6.05 5.16
N LEU A 30 -11.29 -6.04 3.83
CA LEU A 30 -11.48 -4.85 3.01
C LEU A 30 -12.67 -5.06 2.07
N ALA A 31 -13.73 -4.30 2.26
CA ALA A 31 -14.93 -4.37 1.44
C ALA A 31 -14.71 -3.65 0.11
N ALA A 32 -14.36 -4.39 -0.93
CA ALA A 32 -14.06 -3.87 -2.26
C ALA A 32 -14.77 -4.68 -3.36
N SER A 33 -14.99 -4.05 -4.50
CA SER A 33 -15.57 -4.66 -5.70
C SER A 33 -14.73 -4.31 -6.93
N VAL A 34 -14.88 -5.08 -8.00
CA VAL A 34 -14.12 -4.88 -9.25
C VAL A 34 -14.64 -3.63 -9.96
N LYS A 35 -13.75 -2.67 -10.25
CA LYS A 35 -14.08 -1.56 -11.14
C LYS A 35 -13.84 -1.97 -12.59
N ARG A 36 -14.95 -2.23 -13.31
CA ARG A 36 -14.94 -2.69 -14.71
C ARG A 36 -14.07 -1.82 -15.62
N ARG A 37 -14.19 -0.49 -15.49
CA ARG A 37 -13.39 0.46 -16.28
C ARG A 37 -11.88 0.29 -16.06
N GLU A 38 -11.47 0.01 -14.83
CA GLU A 38 -10.07 -0.22 -14.47
C GLU A 38 -9.59 -1.60 -14.95
N ALA A 39 -10.43 -2.63 -14.82
CA ALA A 39 -10.16 -3.95 -15.39
C ALA A 39 -9.94 -3.85 -16.93
N TRP A 40 -10.78 -3.11 -17.64
CA TRP A 40 -10.57 -2.82 -19.06
C TRP A 40 -9.25 -2.09 -19.33
N ALA A 41 -8.91 -1.09 -18.49
CA ALA A 41 -7.66 -0.37 -18.63
C ALA A 41 -6.42 -1.28 -18.49
N PHE A 42 -6.45 -2.26 -17.58
CA PHE A 42 -5.39 -3.28 -17.47
C PHE A 42 -5.23 -4.15 -18.71
N LEU A 43 -6.29 -4.31 -19.50
CA LEU A 43 -6.28 -5.01 -20.80
C LEU A 43 -5.84 -4.10 -21.95
N GLY A 44 -5.38 -2.88 -21.67
CA GLY A 44 -4.96 -1.90 -22.68
C GLY A 44 -6.12 -1.18 -23.36
N HIS A 45 -7.33 -1.24 -22.78
CA HIS A 45 -8.50 -0.56 -23.31
C HIS A 45 -8.46 0.95 -23.07
N ARG A 46 -8.72 1.73 -24.12
CA ARG A 46 -8.69 3.19 -24.14
C ARG A 46 -9.96 3.81 -24.71
N GLY A 47 -11.09 3.10 -24.62
CA GLY A 47 -12.40 3.57 -25.12
C GLY A 47 -12.79 3.01 -26.49
N GLN A 48 -12.06 2.05 -27.04
CA GLN A 48 -12.51 1.33 -28.24
C GLN A 48 -13.83 0.57 -27.98
N PRO A 49 -14.65 0.27 -28.99
CA PRO A 49 -15.79 -0.62 -28.79
C PRO A 49 -15.33 -2.00 -28.30
N VAL A 50 -16.06 -2.56 -27.34
CA VAL A 50 -15.90 -3.95 -26.87
C VAL A 50 -17.11 -4.72 -27.37
N ASP A 51 -16.89 -5.92 -27.92
CA ASP A 51 -18.01 -6.77 -28.31
C ASP A 51 -18.79 -7.25 -27.09
N ASP A 52 -20.11 -7.40 -27.22
CA ASP A 52 -21.00 -7.74 -26.10
C ASP A 52 -20.64 -9.07 -25.43
N ARG A 53 -20.09 -10.02 -26.19
CA ARG A 53 -19.68 -11.33 -25.67
C ARG A 53 -18.44 -11.19 -24.78
N LEU A 54 -17.46 -10.39 -25.19
CA LEU A 54 -16.29 -10.09 -24.39
C LEU A 54 -16.65 -9.27 -23.15
N ALA A 55 -17.61 -8.34 -23.27
CA ALA A 55 -18.15 -7.61 -22.13
C ALA A 55 -18.81 -8.53 -21.10
N ALA A 56 -19.66 -9.46 -21.55
CA ALA A 56 -20.29 -10.45 -20.68
C ALA A 56 -19.26 -11.33 -19.96
N ARG A 57 -18.19 -11.75 -20.66
CA ARG A 57 -17.11 -12.54 -20.04
C ARG A 57 -16.33 -11.77 -18.99
N LEU A 58 -16.14 -10.45 -19.14
CA LEU A 58 -15.55 -9.64 -18.08
C LEU A 58 -16.47 -9.60 -16.84
N GLU A 59 -17.78 -9.46 -17.04
CA GLU A 59 -18.72 -9.48 -15.90
C GLU A 59 -18.71 -10.82 -15.16
N GLU A 60 -18.64 -11.94 -15.88
CA GLU A 60 -18.47 -13.27 -15.28
C GLU A 60 -17.16 -13.36 -14.47
N ALA A 61 -16.04 -12.86 -15.02
CA ALA A 61 -14.75 -12.84 -14.34
C ALA A 61 -14.76 -11.92 -13.10
N ALA A 62 -15.44 -10.77 -13.18
CA ALA A 62 -15.59 -9.84 -12.07
C ALA A 62 -16.41 -10.49 -10.93
N ALA A 63 -17.56 -11.08 -11.26
CA ALA A 63 -18.40 -11.77 -10.30
C ALA A 63 -17.71 -13.01 -9.68
N LEU A 64 -16.86 -13.70 -10.45
CA LEU A 64 -16.00 -14.76 -9.95
C LEU A 64 -15.01 -14.23 -8.89
N CYS A 65 -14.28 -13.16 -9.21
CA CYS A 65 -13.32 -12.56 -8.28
C CYS A 65 -13.99 -12.06 -6.99
N GLU A 66 -15.10 -11.34 -7.11
CA GLU A 66 -15.85 -10.79 -5.97
C GLU A 66 -16.44 -11.88 -5.05
N ARG A 67 -16.75 -13.06 -5.61
CA ARG A 67 -17.28 -14.19 -4.85
C ARG A 67 -16.21 -15.02 -4.16
N GLU A 68 -15.08 -15.25 -4.83
CA GLU A 68 -14.08 -16.24 -4.38
C GLU A 68 -12.86 -15.60 -3.68
N LEU A 69 -12.65 -14.30 -3.82
CA LEU A 69 -11.51 -13.59 -3.24
C LEU A 69 -11.95 -12.74 -2.06
N ALA A 70 -11.18 -12.78 -0.99
CA ALA A 70 -11.45 -12.05 0.26
C ALA A 70 -10.28 -11.10 0.54
N PRO A 71 -10.35 -9.83 0.10
CA PRO A 71 -9.28 -8.88 0.30
C PRO A 71 -9.01 -8.62 1.78
N ARG A 72 -7.73 -8.61 2.17
CA ARG A 72 -7.28 -8.29 3.52
C ARG A 72 -6.11 -7.32 3.46
N GLY A 73 -5.96 -6.51 4.50
CA GLY A 73 -4.84 -5.59 4.59
C GLY A 73 -4.44 -5.25 6.02
N ILE A 74 -3.25 -4.68 6.15
CA ILE A 74 -2.65 -4.20 7.39
C ILE A 74 -1.83 -2.95 7.09
N PHE A 75 -1.78 -2.01 8.03
CA PHE A 75 -0.82 -0.92 7.97
C PHE A 75 -0.23 -0.64 9.36
N ARG A 76 0.89 0.06 9.41
CA ARG A 76 1.50 0.54 10.66
C ARG A 76 2.14 1.90 10.42
N VAL A 77 2.04 2.78 11.41
CA VAL A 77 2.61 4.14 11.35
C VAL A 77 3.93 4.17 12.10
N PHE A 78 4.97 4.72 11.48
CA PHE A 78 6.30 4.84 12.06
C PHE A 78 6.81 6.28 11.95
N PRO A 79 7.59 6.77 12.93
CA PRO A 79 8.36 8.00 12.75
C PRO A 79 9.39 7.82 11.63
N VAL A 80 9.53 8.81 10.76
CA VAL A 80 10.51 8.80 9.68
C VAL A 80 11.45 9.99 9.79
N ARG A 81 12.69 9.81 9.36
CA ARG A 81 13.68 10.88 9.35
C ARG A 81 14.72 10.66 8.24
N PRO A 82 15.34 11.73 7.72
CA PRO A 82 16.52 11.59 6.90
C PRO A 82 17.63 10.83 7.65
N GLY A 83 18.40 10.03 6.94
CA GLY A 83 19.55 9.31 7.48
C GLY A 83 20.50 8.82 6.40
N ALA A 84 21.52 8.07 6.83
CA ALA A 84 22.47 7.47 5.90
C ALA A 84 21.75 6.50 4.95
N GLY A 85 21.93 6.69 3.65
CA GLY A 85 21.34 5.83 2.62
C GLY A 85 19.87 6.08 2.29
N GLY A 86 19.21 7.09 2.88
CA GLY A 86 17.83 7.46 2.53
C GLY A 86 16.97 7.85 3.73
N VAL A 87 15.66 7.65 3.62
CA VAL A 87 14.72 7.89 4.71
C VAL A 87 14.69 6.68 5.64
N VAL A 88 15.01 6.89 6.92
CA VAL A 88 15.03 5.84 7.95
C VAL A 88 13.65 5.71 8.57
N VAL A 89 13.12 4.48 8.62
CA VAL A 89 11.87 4.15 9.31
C VAL A 89 12.19 3.74 10.74
N THR A 90 11.95 4.65 11.68
CA THR A 90 12.44 4.54 13.06
C THR A 90 11.77 3.38 13.80
N GLY A 91 12.58 2.61 14.54
CA GLY A 91 12.11 1.42 15.26
C GLY A 91 12.10 0.14 14.41
N THR A 92 12.68 0.19 13.21
CA THR A 92 12.78 -0.95 12.28
C THR A 92 14.17 -0.99 11.63
N SER A 93 14.46 -2.06 10.89
CA SER A 93 15.66 -2.18 10.04
C SER A 93 15.51 -1.48 8.68
N LEU A 94 14.32 -0.96 8.34
CA LEU A 94 13.99 -0.45 7.03
C LEU A 94 14.59 0.96 6.79
N VAL A 95 15.35 1.06 5.70
CA VAL A 95 15.78 2.32 5.09
C VAL A 95 15.23 2.38 3.67
N LEU A 96 14.68 3.53 3.30
CA LEU A 96 14.09 3.81 2.00
C LEU A 96 15.06 4.68 1.17
N PRO A 97 15.91 4.08 0.33
CA PRO A 97 16.82 4.82 -0.55
C PRO A 97 16.08 5.41 -1.76
N GLY A 98 16.68 6.44 -2.36
CA GLY A 98 16.19 7.11 -3.56
C GLY A 98 15.70 8.53 -3.32
N GLU A 99 15.91 9.40 -4.30
CA GLU A 99 15.51 10.80 -4.30
C GLU A 99 14.00 10.97 -4.43
N SER A 100 13.32 10.06 -5.14
CA SER A 100 11.87 10.14 -5.35
C SER A 100 11.12 9.93 -4.03
N ILE A 101 11.51 8.92 -3.25
CA ILE A 101 10.91 8.67 -1.93
C ILE A 101 11.33 9.74 -0.91
N ALA A 102 12.57 10.23 -0.97
CA ALA A 102 13.02 11.33 -0.11
C ALA A 102 12.23 12.61 -0.36
N ARG A 103 11.95 12.95 -1.63
CA ARG A 103 11.07 14.07 -1.99
C ARG A 103 9.64 13.83 -1.55
N HIS A 104 9.12 12.62 -1.77
CA HIS A 104 7.77 12.23 -1.39
C HIS A 104 7.52 12.40 0.12
N LEU A 105 8.48 11.99 0.96
CA LEU A 105 8.43 12.06 2.42
C LEU A 105 9.00 13.36 3.01
N ARG A 106 9.37 14.33 2.19
CA ARG A 106 9.88 15.62 2.67
C ARG A 106 8.82 16.32 3.53
N GLY A 107 9.21 16.75 4.73
CA GLY A 107 8.30 17.41 5.67
C GLY A 107 7.30 16.47 6.34
N CYS A 108 7.48 15.14 6.21
CA CYS A 108 6.68 14.16 6.94
C CYS A 108 7.40 13.74 8.23
N GLU A 109 6.71 13.80 9.36
CA GLU A 109 7.21 13.30 10.64
C GLU A 109 6.97 11.78 10.78
N TYR A 110 5.89 11.29 10.16
CA TYR A 110 5.53 9.88 10.15
C TYR A 110 5.33 9.38 8.73
N ALA A 111 5.43 8.06 8.55
CA ALA A 111 4.91 7.38 7.38
C ALA A 111 4.13 6.13 7.81
N ALA A 112 2.99 5.90 7.17
CA ALA A 112 2.31 4.62 7.19
C ALA A 112 2.93 3.71 6.13
N LEU A 113 3.35 2.52 6.55
CA LEU A 113 3.56 1.40 5.64
C LEU A 113 2.26 0.62 5.59
N MET A 114 1.83 0.19 4.41
CA MET A 114 0.62 -0.62 4.23
C MET A 114 0.88 -1.83 3.32
N ALA A 115 0.15 -2.91 3.54
CA ALA A 115 0.11 -4.08 2.68
C ALA A 115 -1.35 -4.57 2.50
N VAL A 116 -1.70 -4.95 1.27
CA VAL A 116 -2.99 -5.53 0.89
C VAL A 116 -2.75 -6.78 0.05
N THR A 117 -3.60 -7.79 0.20
CA THR A 117 -3.56 -9.00 -0.63
C THR A 117 -4.95 -9.59 -0.85
N LEU A 118 -5.13 -10.25 -2.00
CA LEU A 118 -6.28 -11.12 -2.26
C LEU A 118 -6.06 -12.56 -1.75
N GLY A 119 -4.90 -12.84 -1.16
CA GLY A 119 -4.57 -14.14 -0.58
C GLY A 119 -4.24 -15.23 -1.62
N PRO A 120 -3.83 -16.42 -1.16
CA PRO A 120 -3.41 -17.51 -2.04
C PRO A 120 -4.53 -18.03 -2.95
N SER A 121 -5.80 -17.83 -2.59
CA SER A 121 -6.96 -18.13 -3.43
C SER A 121 -6.93 -17.38 -4.77
N SER A 122 -6.33 -16.19 -4.83
CA SER A 122 -6.14 -15.46 -6.10
C SER A 122 -5.27 -16.25 -7.08
N GLU A 123 -4.16 -16.83 -6.63
CA GLU A 123 -3.31 -17.69 -7.48
C GLU A 123 -4.08 -18.88 -8.04
N MET A 124 -4.96 -19.48 -7.23
CA MET A 124 -5.78 -20.62 -7.64
C MET A 124 -6.80 -20.23 -8.71
N VAL A 125 -7.52 -19.11 -8.51
CA VAL A 125 -8.47 -18.58 -9.49
C VAL A 125 -7.78 -18.28 -10.81
N LEU A 126 -6.65 -17.57 -10.77
CA LEU A 126 -5.92 -17.19 -11.98
C LEU A 126 -5.40 -18.41 -12.77
N ARG A 127 -4.83 -19.40 -12.07
CA ARG A 127 -4.38 -20.65 -12.70
C ARG A 127 -5.52 -21.43 -13.32
N ARG A 128 -6.66 -21.52 -12.62
CA ARG A 128 -7.86 -22.22 -13.11
C ARG A 128 -8.38 -21.57 -14.38
N GLU A 129 -8.58 -20.26 -14.39
CA GLU A 129 -9.15 -19.55 -15.55
C GLU A 129 -8.19 -19.56 -16.75
N ALA A 130 -6.88 -19.45 -16.50
CA ALA A 130 -5.86 -19.57 -17.55
C ALA A 130 -5.81 -20.97 -18.18
N ALA A 131 -6.09 -22.03 -17.42
CA ALA A 131 -6.16 -23.40 -17.93
C ALA A 131 -7.41 -23.64 -18.80
N VAL A 132 -8.52 -22.93 -18.53
CA VAL A 132 -9.75 -23.02 -19.34
C VAL A 132 -9.57 -22.30 -20.68
N SER A 133 -9.07 -21.07 -20.68
CA SER A 133 -8.72 -20.35 -21.90
C SER A 133 -7.78 -19.18 -21.62
N ALA A 134 -6.91 -18.87 -22.59
CA ALA A 134 -6.02 -17.71 -22.49
C ALA A 134 -6.79 -16.40 -22.22
N THR A 135 -7.90 -16.17 -22.94
CA THR A 135 -8.75 -14.99 -22.72
C THR A 135 -9.40 -14.98 -21.34
N GLY A 136 -9.84 -16.13 -20.83
CA GLY A 136 -10.43 -16.24 -19.49
C GLY A 136 -9.42 -15.88 -18.40
N GLY A 137 -8.20 -16.43 -18.51
CA GLY A 137 -7.10 -16.08 -17.62
C GLY A 137 -6.78 -14.58 -17.64
N MET A 138 -6.72 -13.95 -18.82
CA MET A 138 -6.49 -12.51 -18.94
C MET A 138 -7.58 -11.67 -18.29
N LEU A 139 -8.86 -12.02 -18.49
CA LEU A 139 -9.99 -11.30 -17.90
C LEU A 139 -10.00 -11.44 -16.38
N ALA A 140 -9.79 -12.66 -15.87
CA ALA A 140 -9.68 -12.92 -14.43
C ALA A 140 -8.50 -12.15 -13.80
N ASP A 141 -7.36 -12.11 -14.47
CA ASP A 141 -6.19 -11.35 -14.02
C ASP A 141 -6.47 -9.85 -13.92
N ALA A 142 -7.11 -9.28 -14.95
CA ALA A 142 -7.50 -7.88 -14.97
C ALA A 142 -8.53 -7.53 -13.88
N CYS A 143 -9.53 -8.38 -13.67
CA CYS A 143 -10.52 -8.22 -12.62
C CYS A 143 -9.88 -8.31 -11.23
N ALA A 144 -9.00 -9.28 -10.99
CA ALA A 144 -8.27 -9.41 -9.73
C ALA A 144 -7.32 -8.23 -9.48
N SER A 145 -6.66 -7.70 -10.53
CA SER A 145 -5.86 -6.47 -10.44
C SER A 145 -6.69 -5.27 -10.00
N SER A 146 -7.89 -5.09 -10.58
CA SER A 146 -8.78 -4.02 -10.14
C SER A 146 -9.26 -4.24 -8.70
N LEU A 147 -9.61 -5.47 -8.32
CA LEU A 147 -10.08 -5.76 -6.96
C LEU A 147 -9.02 -5.43 -5.90
N VAL A 148 -7.76 -5.78 -6.12
CA VAL A 148 -6.68 -5.47 -5.15
C VAL A 148 -6.42 -3.96 -5.07
N GLU A 149 -6.54 -3.21 -6.17
CA GLU A 149 -6.43 -1.75 -6.15
C GLU A 149 -7.60 -1.08 -5.42
N GLN A 150 -8.83 -1.56 -5.63
CA GLN A 150 -9.98 -1.06 -4.87
C GLN A 150 -9.84 -1.37 -3.38
N ALA A 151 -9.37 -2.56 -3.02
CA ALA A 151 -9.07 -2.90 -1.62
C ALA A 151 -7.96 -2.01 -1.03
N ALA A 152 -6.93 -1.69 -1.80
CA ALA A 152 -5.89 -0.75 -1.38
C ALA A 152 -6.43 0.68 -1.20
N GLY A 153 -7.41 1.09 -2.00
CA GLY A 153 -8.18 2.32 -1.76
C GLY A 153 -8.88 2.33 -0.40
N VAL A 154 -9.59 1.25 -0.06
CA VAL A 154 -10.27 1.12 1.24
C VAL A 154 -9.28 1.17 2.40
N LEU A 155 -8.15 0.46 2.32
CA LEU A 155 -7.13 0.53 3.38
C LEU A 155 -6.51 1.93 3.46
N ASN A 156 -6.38 2.65 2.34
CA ASN A 156 -5.88 4.02 2.34
C ASN A 156 -6.81 4.97 3.11
N GLU A 157 -8.12 4.79 3.04
CA GLU A 157 -9.07 5.60 3.84
C GLU A 157 -8.80 5.46 5.35
N PHE A 158 -8.45 4.26 5.83
CA PHE A 158 -8.05 4.06 7.23
C PHE A 158 -6.69 4.72 7.55
N VAL A 159 -5.76 4.71 6.59
CA VAL A 159 -4.48 5.43 6.71
C VAL A 159 -4.70 6.94 6.77
N ASP A 160 -5.62 7.48 5.97
CA ASP A 160 -6.00 8.89 5.96
C ASP A 160 -6.63 9.29 7.31
N GLU A 161 -7.50 8.44 7.87
CA GLU A 161 -8.03 8.64 9.23
C GLU A 161 -6.90 8.64 10.29
N ALA A 162 -5.93 7.73 10.18
CA ALA A 162 -4.79 7.67 11.08
C ALA A 162 -3.90 8.93 10.99
N ALA A 163 -3.76 9.52 9.81
CA ALA A 163 -3.09 10.80 9.60
C ALA A 163 -3.88 11.95 10.24
N ALA A 164 -5.19 12.02 9.99
CA ALA A 164 -6.07 13.05 10.54
C ALA A 164 -6.08 13.05 12.08
N ARG A 165 -6.14 11.87 12.72
CA ARG A 165 -6.04 11.73 14.19
C ARG A 165 -4.71 12.19 14.77
N ARG A 166 -3.66 12.32 13.95
CA ARG A 166 -2.35 12.86 14.31
C ARG A 166 -2.21 14.35 13.98
N GLY A 167 -3.25 14.97 13.40
CA GLY A 167 -3.21 16.34 12.92
C GLY A 167 -2.36 16.50 11.66
N CYS A 168 -2.24 15.45 10.85
CA CYS A 168 -1.43 15.44 9.64
C CYS A 168 -2.29 15.36 8.36
N ALA A 169 -1.73 15.84 7.24
CA ALA A 169 -2.24 15.58 5.90
C ALA A 169 -1.50 14.38 5.27
N PRO A 170 -2.21 13.37 4.72
CA PRO A 170 -1.58 12.24 4.07
C PRO A 170 -1.05 12.61 2.67
N THR A 171 0.04 11.96 2.24
CA THR A 171 0.46 11.96 0.83
C THR A 171 -0.28 10.88 0.03
N TRP A 172 -0.03 10.81 -1.28
CA TRP A 172 -0.48 9.69 -2.10
C TRP A 172 0.36 8.42 -1.84
N ARG A 173 -0.13 7.24 -2.25
CA ARG A 173 0.56 5.94 -2.07
C ARG A 173 1.82 5.81 -2.93
N PHE A 174 3.01 5.71 -2.32
CA PHE A 174 4.28 5.43 -3.01
C PHE A 174 4.77 4.01 -2.74
N SER A 175 5.14 3.23 -3.75
CA SER A 175 5.49 1.81 -3.58
C SER A 175 6.94 1.48 -3.97
N PRO A 176 7.59 0.48 -3.33
CA PRO A 176 8.84 -0.08 -3.82
C PRO A 176 8.74 -0.51 -5.29
N GLY A 177 9.76 -0.17 -6.09
CA GLY A 177 9.76 -0.36 -7.55
C GLY A 177 9.28 0.86 -8.35
N TYR A 178 8.74 1.90 -7.72
CA TYR A 178 8.44 3.19 -8.37
C TYR A 178 9.57 4.20 -8.20
N GLY A 179 9.75 5.05 -9.23
CA GLY A 179 10.83 6.03 -9.26
C GLY A 179 12.19 5.33 -9.16
N ASP A 180 13.00 5.79 -8.22
CA ASP A 180 14.31 5.20 -7.89
C ASP A 180 14.32 4.45 -6.55
N LEU A 181 13.15 4.14 -5.97
CA LEU A 181 13.04 3.27 -4.79
C LEU A 181 13.17 1.80 -5.23
N PRO A 182 14.29 1.11 -4.90
CA PRO A 182 14.54 -0.24 -5.39
C PRO A 182 13.61 -1.26 -4.75
N LEU A 183 13.29 -2.31 -5.50
CA LEU A 183 12.40 -3.39 -5.05
C LEU A 183 13.01 -4.24 -3.91
N ASN A 184 14.33 -4.26 -3.75
CA ASN A 184 15.01 -5.05 -2.73
C ASN A 184 14.73 -4.62 -1.27
N VAL A 185 14.11 -3.45 -1.05
CA VAL A 185 13.65 -3.02 0.29
C VAL A 185 12.45 -3.82 0.79
N GLN A 186 11.77 -4.57 -0.10
CA GLN A 186 10.54 -5.30 0.21
C GLN A 186 10.68 -6.25 1.40
N GLY A 187 11.84 -6.90 1.58
CA GLY A 187 12.06 -7.80 2.71
C GLY A 187 11.89 -7.09 4.05
N SER A 188 12.71 -6.07 4.30
CA SER A 188 12.60 -5.22 5.49
C SER A 188 11.26 -4.48 5.61
N PHE A 189 10.59 -4.21 4.48
CA PHE A 189 9.27 -3.59 4.45
C PHE A 189 8.20 -4.53 5.04
N LEU A 190 8.16 -5.78 4.59
CA LEU A 190 7.22 -6.78 5.10
C LEU A 190 7.53 -7.13 6.56
N GLU A 191 8.80 -7.15 6.96
CA GLU A 191 9.22 -7.33 8.35
C GLU A 191 8.72 -6.20 9.26
N ALA A 192 8.88 -4.94 8.86
CA ALA A 192 8.38 -3.78 9.63
C ALA A 192 6.86 -3.86 9.86
N LEU A 193 6.11 -4.29 8.83
CA LEU A 193 4.67 -4.49 8.88
C LEU A 193 4.24 -5.77 9.60
N ASP A 194 5.13 -6.74 9.78
CA ASP A 194 4.80 -8.13 10.13
C ASP A 194 3.78 -8.75 9.15
N ALA A 195 3.86 -8.36 7.89
CA ALA A 195 2.86 -8.71 6.87
C ALA A 195 2.93 -10.18 6.45
N GLY A 196 4.12 -10.80 6.52
CA GLY A 196 4.28 -12.23 6.23
C GLY A 196 3.47 -13.09 7.18
N ARG A 197 3.52 -12.79 8.49
CA ARG A 197 2.73 -13.50 9.50
C ARG A 197 1.26 -13.12 9.47
N ALA A 198 0.94 -11.83 9.30
CA ALA A 198 -0.43 -11.32 9.40
C ALA A 198 -1.29 -11.63 8.16
N LEU A 199 -0.69 -11.60 6.97
CA LEU A 199 -1.38 -11.71 5.68
C LEU A 199 -0.89 -12.90 4.83
N GLY A 200 0.20 -13.57 5.19
CA GLY A 200 0.75 -14.67 4.40
C GLY A 200 1.49 -14.20 3.14
N ILE A 201 1.97 -12.96 3.12
CA ILE A 201 2.72 -12.41 1.97
C ILE A 201 4.20 -12.81 2.08
N ALA A 202 4.74 -13.39 1.01
CA ALA A 202 6.14 -13.76 0.88
C ALA A 202 6.79 -13.05 -0.33
N LEU A 203 8.10 -13.24 -0.50
CA LEU A 203 8.85 -12.72 -1.63
C LEU A 203 9.41 -13.85 -2.48
N THR A 204 9.45 -13.64 -3.80
CA THR A 204 10.29 -14.42 -4.70
C THR A 204 11.76 -14.03 -4.55
N ALA A 205 12.67 -14.79 -5.14
CA ALA A 205 14.10 -14.43 -5.21
C ALA A 205 14.35 -13.08 -5.91
N ALA A 206 13.42 -12.62 -6.74
CA ALA A 206 13.48 -11.33 -7.43
C ALA A 206 12.76 -10.20 -6.64
N ASN A 207 12.40 -10.42 -5.38
CA ASN A 207 11.66 -9.47 -4.51
C ASN A 207 10.24 -9.14 -4.98
N MET A 208 9.62 -10.01 -5.78
CA MET A 208 8.19 -9.87 -6.13
C MET A 208 7.31 -10.46 -5.02
N LEU A 209 6.17 -9.82 -4.76
CA LEU A 209 5.21 -10.28 -3.77
C LEU A 209 4.51 -11.57 -4.22
N VAL A 210 4.30 -12.49 -3.27
CA VAL A 210 3.49 -13.70 -3.43
C VAL A 210 2.50 -13.74 -2.27
N PRO A 211 1.18 -13.77 -2.50
CA PRO A 211 0.47 -13.82 -3.79
C PRO A 211 0.72 -12.61 -4.70
N SER A 212 0.63 -12.81 -6.02
CA SER A 212 0.87 -11.78 -7.04
C SER A 212 -0.12 -10.62 -6.98
N LYS A 213 -1.35 -10.86 -6.54
CA LYS A 213 -2.36 -9.84 -6.27
C LYS A 213 -2.21 -9.28 -4.86
N SER A 214 -1.06 -8.66 -4.64
CA SER A 214 -0.71 -7.96 -3.40
C SER A 214 -0.08 -6.60 -3.69
N ILE A 215 -0.34 -5.62 -2.84
CA ILE A 215 0.19 -4.25 -2.92
C ILE A 215 0.88 -3.92 -1.61
N THR A 216 2.05 -3.28 -1.69
CA THR A 216 2.72 -2.61 -0.56
C THR A 216 2.86 -1.14 -0.90
N ALA A 217 2.56 -0.23 0.04
CA ALA A 217 2.71 1.20 -0.21
C ALA A 217 3.10 1.99 1.03
N ILE A 218 3.61 3.20 0.79
CA ILE A 218 4.07 4.16 1.77
C ILE A 218 3.20 5.40 1.63
N VAL A 219 2.69 5.90 2.74
CA VAL A 219 1.96 7.18 2.82
C VAL A 219 2.63 8.03 3.88
N GLY A 220 3.19 9.18 3.48
CA GLY A 220 3.78 10.15 4.39
C GLY A 220 2.71 10.98 5.09
N PHE A 221 2.93 11.30 6.35
CA PHE A 221 2.07 12.16 7.16
C PHE A 221 2.77 13.51 7.32
N ARG A 222 2.31 14.50 6.56
CA ARG A 222 2.87 15.85 6.52
C ARG A 222 2.14 16.76 7.49
N ASP A 223 2.85 17.77 8.00
CA ASP A 223 2.20 18.91 8.63
C ASP A 223 1.26 19.60 7.61
N PRO A 224 -0.05 19.76 7.90
CA PRO A 224 -0.99 20.42 7.01
C PRO A 224 -0.65 21.91 6.75
N ASP A 225 0.10 22.56 7.64
CA ASP A 225 0.50 23.96 7.49
C ASP A 225 1.74 24.13 6.61
N LEU A 226 2.49 23.05 6.34
CA LEU A 226 3.55 23.04 5.34
C LEU A 226 2.93 23.00 3.94
N ARG A 227 2.72 24.18 3.34
CA ARG A 227 2.32 24.30 1.93
C ARG A 227 3.35 23.58 1.05
N GLY A 228 2.89 22.68 0.19
CA GLY A 228 3.73 22.01 -0.80
C GLY A 228 4.31 23.02 -1.78
N GLU A 229 5.65 23.06 -1.87
CA GLU A 229 6.37 23.67 -2.98
C GLU A 229 6.25 22.82 -4.25
#